data_AF-A0A351TIV5-F1
#
_entry.id   AF-A0A351TIV5-F1
#
_cell.length_a   1.000
_cell.length_b   1.000
_cell.length_c   1.000
_cell.angle_alpha   90.00
_cell.angle_beta   90.00
_cell.angle_gamma   90.00
#
_symmetry.space_group_name_H-M   'P 1'
#
loop_
_entity.id
_entity.type
_entity.pdbx_description
1 polymer ?
#
loop_
_entity_poly.entity_id
_entity_poly.type
_entity_poly.pdbx_seq_one_letter_code
_entity_poly.pdbx_strand_id
1 'polypeptide(L)'
;KSYPVGMVNLLDIMPLTFDEFLAATETSLFAYYSSIQKGQHIEDIFHSRLMEAYSYYLIIGGMPECVASWMKYKDPARISMIQRELVQVYENDFSKHNGRVNSGRILMVFRSIVSQLAKANEKFMYGA
;
A
#
# COMPACT_ATOMS: atom_id res chain seq x y z
N LYS A 1 0.69 20.41 15.47
CA LYS A 1 2.11 20.03 15.61
C LYS A 1 2.91 20.93 14.69
N SER A 2 3.90 21.67 15.22
CA SER A 2 4.79 22.53 14.42
C SER A 2 5.79 21.66 13.65
N TYR A 3 6.02 21.97 12.37
CA TYR A 3 7.10 21.33 11.61
C TYR A 3 8.45 21.77 12.20
N PRO A 4 9.42 20.87 12.42
CA PRO A 4 10.71 21.24 12.97
C PRO A 4 11.48 22.13 11.99
N VAL A 5 11.94 23.28 12.48
CA VAL A 5 12.80 24.23 11.75
C VAL A 5 14.23 24.05 12.29
N GLY A 6 15.13 23.47 11.49
CA GLY A 6 16.50 23.11 11.86
C GLY A 6 17.22 22.25 10.80
N MET A 7 18.33 21.58 11.17
CA MET A 7 19.03 20.59 10.34
C MET A 7 18.24 19.26 10.32
N VAL A 8 17.22 19.19 9.48
CA VAL A 8 16.40 17.99 9.31
C VAL A 8 16.78 17.32 8.01
N ASN A 9 17.20 16.05 8.08
CA ASN A 9 17.35 15.22 6.88
C ASN A 9 15.97 14.71 6.47
N LEU A 10 15.59 15.00 5.22
CA LEU A 10 14.40 14.41 4.60
C LEU A 10 14.84 13.18 3.80
N LEU A 11 14.11 12.09 3.97
CA LEU A 11 14.27 10.88 3.20
C LEU A 11 12.99 10.66 2.41
N ASP A 12 13.12 10.67 1.09
CA ASP A 12 12.03 10.27 0.21
C ASP A 12 11.99 8.74 0.17
N ILE A 13 10.90 8.18 0.66
CA ILE A 13 10.69 6.73 0.74
C ILE A 13 9.46 6.37 -0.09
N MET A 14 9.59 5.32 -0.88
CA MET A 14 8.51 4.77 -1.69
C MET A 14 7.93 3.50 -1.05
N PRO A 15 6.71 3.10 -1.42
CA PRO A 15 6.20 1.79 -1.02
C PRO A 15 7.14 0.67 -1.50
N LEU A 16 7.36 -0.29 -0.61
CA LEU A 16 8.10 -1.50 -0.90
C LEU A 16 7.42 -2.27 -2.03
N THR A 17 8.23 -2.77 -2.94
CA THR A 17 7.87 -3.79 -3.92
C THR A 17 7.62 -5.14 -3.23
N PHE A 18 7.05 -6.13 -3.96
CA PHE A 18 6.77 -7.44 -3.37
C PHE A 18 8.03 -8.18 -2.94
N ASP A 19 9.11 -8.07 -3.70
CA ASP A 19 10.41 -8.64 -3.38
C ASP A 19 11.05 -7.96 -2.17
N GLU A 20 10.95 -6.64 -2.02
CA GLU A 20 11.35 -5.94 -0.79
C GLU A 20 10.49 -6.35 0.42
N PHE A 21 9.19 -6.57 0.23
CA PHE A 21 8.30 -7.09 1.28
C PHE A 21 8.71 -8.49 1.71
N LEU A 22 9.02 -9.39 0.76
CA LEU A 22 9.55 -10.72 1.06
C LEU A 22 10.89 -10.63 1.78
N ALA A 23 11.81 -9.77 1.33
CA ALA A 23 13.10 -9.57 1.96
C ALA A 23 12.96 -9.11 3.42
N ALA A 24 11.96 -8.27 3.71
CA ALA A 24 11.69 -7.78 5.06
C ALA A 24 10.98 -8.82 5.95
N THR A 25 10.06 -9.62 5.39
CA THR A 25 9.16 -10.47 6.19
C THR A 25 9.55 -11.94 6.23
N GLU A 26 10.13 -12.49 5.17
CA GLU A 26 10.52 -13.89 5.01
C GLU A 26 11.80 -14.02 4.16
N THR A 27 12.95 -13.77 4.79
CA THR A 27 14.27 -13.76 4.13
C THR A 27 14.63 -15.05 3.39
N SER A 28 14.22 -16.21 3.90
CA SER A 28 14.45 -17.50 3.23
C SER A 28 13.60 -17.67 1.97
N LEU A 29 12.35 -17.22 2.01
CA LEU A 29 11.45 -17.24 0.85
C LEU A 29 11.89 -16.24 -0.21
N PHE A 30 12.40 -15.07 0.20
CA PHE A 30 13.04 -14.10 -0.70
C PHE A 30 14.26 -14.68 -1.42
N ALA A 31 15.14 -15.39 -0.70
CA ALA A 31 16.31 -16.02 -1.32
C ALA A 31 15.91 -17.04 -2.38
N TYR A 32 14.89 -17.86 -2.09
CA TYR A 32 14.31 -18.76 -3.07
C TYR A 32 13.73 -18.00 -4.27
N TYR A 33 12.87 -17.00 -4.02
CA TYR A 33 12.24 -16.17 -5.04
C TYR A 33 13.26 -15.54 -6.00
N SER A 34 14.35 -14.99 -5.44
CA SER A 34 15.42 -14.35 -6.20
C SER A 34 16.25 -15.33 -7.05
N SER A 35 16.21 -16.62 -6.71
CA SER A 35 16.91 -17.67 -7.46
C SER A 35 16.12 -18.22 -8.66
N ILE A 36 14.82 -17.89 -8.76
CA ILE A 36 13.93 -18.45 -9.78
C ILE A 36 14.34 -17.96 -11.17
N GLN A 37 14.54 -18.91 -12.08
CA GLN A 37 14.83 -18.62 -13.48
C GLN A 37 13.59 -18.76 -14.36
N LYS A 38 13.57 -18.04 -15.49
CA LYS A 38 12.47 -18.13 -16.45
C LYS A 38 12.33 -19.56 -16.98
N GLY A 39 11.12 -20.12 -16.88
CA GLY A 39 10.81 -21.49 -17.31
C GLY A 39 11.19 -22.58 -16.31
N GLN A 40 11.72 -22.22 -15.14
CA GLN A 40 11.97 -23.15 -14.06
C GLN A 40 10.66 -23.69 -13.48
N HIS A 41 10.59 -25.00 -13.25
CA HIS A 41 9.51 -25.59 -12.48
C HIS A 41 9.66 -25.22 -11.00
N ILE A 42 8.58 -24.69 -10.42
CA ILE A 42 8.51 -24.31 -9.00
C ILE A 42 7.73 -25.41 -8.30
N GLU A 43 8.31 -26.01 -7.26
CA GLU A 43 7.61 -27.03 -6.48
C GLU A 43 6.40 -26.41 -5.76
N ASP A 44 5.31 -27.17 -5.66
CA ASP A 44 4.02 -26.70 -5.14
C ASP A 44 4.11 -26.09 -3.74
N ILE A 45 5.01 -26.61 -2.90
CA ILE A 45 5.22 -26.09 -1.54
C ILE A 45 5.75 -24.66 -1.55
N PHE A 46 6.71 -24.34 -2.43
CA PHE A 46 7.23 -22.99 -2.56
C PHE A 46 6.25 -22.07 -3.27
N HIS A 47 5.59 -22.57 -4.32
CA HIS A 47 4.54 -21.82 -5.00
C HIS A 47 3.43 -21.40 -4.03
N SER A 48 2.93 -22.32 -3.22
CA SER A 48 1.87 -22.05 -2.24
C SER A 48 2.28 -21.00 -1.21
N ARG A 49 3.52 -21.09 -0.70
CA ARG A 49 4.06 -20.09 0.24
C ARG A 49 4.23 -18.71 -0.39
N LEU A 50 4.70 -18.64 -1.64
CA LEU A 50 4.80 -17.39 -2.38
C LEU A 50 3.42 -16.76 -2.60
N MET A 51 2.42 -17.58 -2.94
CA MET A 51 1.03 -17.12 -3.11
C MET A 51 0.40 -16.62 -1.80
N GLU A 52 0.71 -17.27 -0.68
CA GLU A 52 0.27 -16.80 0.64
C GLU A 52 0.93 -15.45 0.98
N ALA A 53 2.26 -15.34 0.84
CA ALA A 53 2.98 -14.10 1.06
C ALA A 53 2.49 -12.96 0.15
N TYR A 54 2.19 -13.28 -1.12
CA TYR A 54 1.60 -12.33 -2.07
C TYR A 54 0.21 -11.88 -1.63
N SER A 55 -0.62 -12.80 -1.11
CA SER A 55 -1.93 -12.45 -0.56
C SER A 55 -1.82 -11.50 0.64
N TYR A 56 -0.86 -11.73 1.54
CA TYR A 56 -0.57 -10.78 2.61
C TYR A 56 -0.11 -9.42 2.07
N TYR A 57 0.78 -9.40 1.07
CA TYR A 57 1.24 -8.16 0.45
C TYR A 57 0.09 -7.36 -0.20
N LEU A 58 -0.88 -8.02 -0.84
CA LEU A 58 -2.04 -7.33 -1.41
C LEU A 58 -2.93 -6.67 -0.34
N ILE A 59 -2.99 -7.24 0.86
CA ILE A 59 -3.78 -6.69 1.98
C ILE A 59 -3.01 -5.60 2.72
N ILE A 60 -1.72 -5.82 2.98
CA ILE A 60 -0.86 -4.91 3.77
C ILE A 60 -0.40 -3.73 2.92
N GLY A 61 -0.09 -3.99 1.65
CA GLY A 61 0.57 -3.07 0.73
C GLY A 61 2.06 -2.91 1.03
N GLY A 62 2.73 -2.10 0.21
CA GLY A 62 4.15 -1.76 0.35
C GLY A 62 4.45 -0.63 1.34
N MET A 63 3.46 -0.04 2.02
CA MET A 63 3.72 1.13 2.86
C MET A 63 4.70 0.80 3.99
N PRO A 64 5.82 1.53 4.16
CA PRO A 64 6.84 1.20 5.15
C PRO A 64 6.28 1.04 6.57
N GLU A 65 5.34 1.91 6.97
CA GLU A 65 4.69 1.84 8.28
C GLU A 65 3.82 0.57 8.44
N CYS A 66 3.06 0.19 7.40
CA CYS A 66 2.28 -1.05 7.40
C CYS A 66 3.19 -2.29 7.50
N VAL A 67 4.26 -2.34 6.69
CA VAL A 67 5.20 -3.47 6.71
C VAL A 67 5.91 -3.58 8.06
N ALA A 68 6.39 -2.47 8.62
CA ALA A 68 7.02 -2.45 9.94
C ALA A 68 6.05 -2.90 11.05
N SER A 69 4.78 -2.46 11.00
CA SER A 69 3.74 -2.89 11.93
C SER A 69 3.46 -4.40 11.80
N TRP A 70 3.39 -4.92 10.57
CA TRP A 70 3.20 -6.34 10.31
C TRP A 70 4.35 -7.18 10.87
N MET A 71 5.60 -6.77 10.63
CA MET A 71 6.78 -7.47 11.15
C MET A 71 6.78 -7.55 12.68
N LYS A 72 6.32 -6.49 13.35
CA LYS A 72 6.37 -6.39 14.81
C LYS A 72 5.18 -7.04 15.52
N TYR A 73 3.98 -6.92 14.96
CA TYR A 73 2.74 -7.26 15.66
C TYR A 73 1.93 -8.36 15.00
N LYS A 74 2.13 -8.62 13.69
CA LYS A 74 1.34 -9.59 12.90
C LYS A 74 -0.18 -9.43 13.09
N ASP A 75 -0.64 -8.17 13.18
CA ASP A 75 -2.02 -7.81 13.53
C ASP A 75 -2.71 -7.07 12.38
N PRO A 76 -3.66 -7.71 11.67
CA PRO A 76 -4.40 -7.10 10.56
C PRO A 76 -5.25 -5.88 10.95
N ALA A 77 -5.70 -5.79 12.20
CA ALA A 77 -6.52 -4.66 12.65
C ALA A 77 -5.68 -3.38 12.72
N ARG A 78 -4.41 -3.49 13.14
CA ARG A 78 -3.44 -2.39 13.11
C ARG A 78 -3.14 -1.92 11.70
N ILE A 79 -2.97 -2.85 10.76
CA ILE A 79 -2.77 -2.51 9.35
C ILE A 79 -3.96 -1.71 8.81
N SER A 80 -5.18 -2.20 9.04
CA SER A 80 -6.41 -1.50 8.64
C SER A 80 -6.55 -0.12 9.30
N MET A 81 -6.07 0.05 10.53
CA MET A 81 -6.04 1.35 11.22
C MET A 81 -5.07 2.32 10.54
N ILE A 82 -3.81 1.91 10.32
CA ILE A 82 -2.78 2.74 9.66
C ILE A 82 -3.25 3.18 8.26
N GLN A 83 -3.77 2.24 7.47
CA GLN A 83 -4.27 2.54 6.12
C GLN A 83 -5.43 3.55 6.16
N ARG A 84 -6.36 3.43 7.11
CA ARG A 84 -7.46 4.39 7.28
C ARG A 84 -6.98 5.76 7.72
N GLU A 85 -6.05 5.83 8.67
CA GLU A 85 -5.45 7.08 9.10
C GLU A 85 -4.78 7.80 7.94
N LEU A 86 -4.05 7.08 7.09
CA LEU A 86 -3.44 7.66 5.90
C LEU A 86 -4.49 8.21 4.93
N VAL A 87 -5.53 7.43 4.62
CA VAL A 87 -6.63 7.87 3.75
C VAL A 87 -7.27 9.15 4.30
N GLN A 88 -7.50 9.22 5.62
CA GLN A 88 -8.02 10.43 6.27
C GLN A 88 -7.07 11.62 6.15
N VAL A 89 -5.75 11.42 6.24
CA VAL A 89 -4.78 12.50 6.03
C VAL A 89 -4.89 13.07 4.61
N TYR A 90 -5.00 12.23 3.58
CA TYR A 90 -5.25 12.68 2.21
C TYR A 90 -6.57 13.47 2.08
N GLU A 91 -7.67 12.93 2.62
CA GLU A 91 -8.96 13.60 2.59
C GLU A 91 -8.93 14.98 3.26
N ASN A 92 -8.28 15.07 4.42
CA ASN A 92 -8.11 16.30 5.17
C ASN A 92 -7.25 17.32 4.40
N ASP A 93 -6.27 16.87 3.61
CA ASP A 93 -5.44 17.78 2.83
C ASP A 93 -6.19 18.40 1.65
N PHE A 94 -7.09 17.65 1.01
CA PHE A 94 -7.96 18.20 -0.05
C PHE A 94 -8.81 19.37 0.45
N SER A 95 -9.26 19.34 1.71
CA SER A 95 -10.06 20.41 2.29
C SER A 95 -9.33 21.76 2.37
N LYS A 96 -7.99 21.75 2.40
CA LYS A 96 -7.14 22.94 2.44
C LYS A 96 -6.89 23.53 1.05
N HIS A 97 -7.25 22.80 0.00
CA HIS A 97 -7.03 23.21 -1.39
C HIS A 97 -8.13 24.18 -1.83
N ASN A 98 -7.88 25.49 -1.66
CA ASN A 98 -8.79 26.58 -2.05
C ASN A 98 -8.47 27.15 -3.44
N GLY A 99 -7.92 26.32 -4.33
CA GLY A 99 -7.56 26.71 -5.70
C GLY A 99 -8.77 26.87 -6.62
N ARG A 100 -8.52 26.91 -7.94
CA ARG A 100 -9.59 27.00 -8.96
C ARG A 100 -10.54 25.80 -8.97
N VAL A 101 -10.09 24.65 -8.45
CA VAL A 101 -10.88 23.42 -8.37
C VAL A 101 -11.49 23.31 -6.98
N ASN A 102 -12.81 23.11 -6.93
CA ASN A 102 -13.55 22.94 -5.68
C ASN A 102 -13.05 21.69 -4.91
N SER A 103 -12.62 21.87 -3.67
CA SER A 103 -12.12 20.81 -2.78
C SER A 103 -13.11 19.66 -2.59
N GLY A 104 -14.41 19.96 -2.51
CA GLY A 104 -15.47 18.96 -2.45
C GLY A 104 -15.50 18.04 -3.68
N ARG A 105 -15.24 18.56 -4.89
CA ARG A 105 -15.15 17.75 -6.11
C ARG A 105 -13.93 16.83 -6.09
N ILE A 106 -12.79 17.30 -5.58
CA ILE A 106 -11.57 16.47 -5.43
C ILE A 106 -11.87 15.30 -4.50
N LEU A 107 -12.49 15.58 -3.35
CA LEU A 107 -12.89 14.56 -2.39
C LEU A 107 -13.87 13.54 -2.99
N MET A 108 -14.87 13.99 -3.76
CA MET A 108 -15.81 13.10 -4.44
C MET A 108 -15.10 12.16 -5.42
N VAL A 109 -14.16 12.67 -6.22
CA VAL A 109 -13.38 11.84 -7.14
C VAL A 109 -12.54 10.82 -6.37
N PHE A 110 -11.83 11.27 -5.33
CA PHE A 110 -10.99 10.38 -4.52
C PHE A 110 -11.78 9.25 -3.87
N ARG A 111 -12.92 9.55 -3.24
CA ARG A 111 -13.80 8.54 -2.62
C ARG A 111 -14.43 7.60 -3.63
N SER A 112 -14.57 8.03 -4.89
CA SER A 112 -15.12 7.18 -5.95
C SER A 112 -14.13 6.14 -6.48
N ILE A 113 -12.81 6.27 -6.23
CA ILE A 113 -11.80 5.40 -6.85
C ILE A 113 -12.11 3.91 -6.65
N VAL A 114 -12.41 3.50 -5.42
CA VAL A 114 -12.68 2.10 -5.09
C VAL A 114 -13.93 1.59 -5.82
N SER A 115 -15.02 2.37 -5.82
CA SER A 115 -16.25 1.97 -6.50
C SER A 115 -16.12 1.99 -8.02
N GLN A 116 -15.28 2.86 -8.60
CA GLN A 116 -14.97 2.82 -10.04
C GLN A 116 -14.16 1.57 -10.40
N LEU A 117 -13.13 1.23 -9.61
CA LEU A 117 -12.29 0.05 -9.86
C LEU A 117 -13.05 -1.27 -9.67
N ALA A 118 -14.07 -1.29 -8.83
CA ALA A 118 -14.92 -2.46 -8.61
C ALA A 118 -15.97 -2.70 -9.71
N LYS A 119 -16.18 -1.75 -10.63
CA LYS A 119 -17.15 -1.93 -11.72
C LYS A 119 -16.64 -2.94 -12.75
N ALA A 120 -17.57 -3.77 -13.22
CA ALA A 120 -17.31 -4.67 -14.35
C ALA A 120 -17.16 -3.92 -15.69
N ASN A 121 -17.65 -2.68 -15.78
CA ASN A 121 -17.50 -1.83 -16.96
C ASN A 121 -16.48 -0.71 -16.71
N GLU A 122 -15.63 -0.44 -17.70
CA GLU A 122 -14.57 0.59 -17.60
C GLU A 122 -15.09 2.03 -17.78
N LYS A 123 -16.41 2.23 -17.76
CA LYS A 123 -17.02 3.55 -17.98
C LYS A 123 -17.03 4.36 -16.69
N PHE A 124 -16.23 5.41 -16.65
CA PHE A 124 -16.21 6.37 -15.55
C PHE A 124 -17.57 7.06 -15.39
N MET A 125 -18.08 7.14 -14.15
CA MET A 125 -19.32 7.87 -13.84
C MET A 125 -19.14 8.76 -12.61
N TYR A 126 -19.63 9.99 -12.66
CA TYR A 126 -19.67 10.88 -11.51
C TYR A 126 -20.85 10.51 -10.59
N GLY A 127 -20.61 10.41 -9.27
CA GLY A 127 -21.67 10.23 -8.27
C GLY A 127 -22.20 8.81 -8.12
N ALA A 128 -21.31 7.84 -7.89
CA ALA A 128 -21.69 6.56 -7.29
C ALA A 128 -21.88 6.72 -5.78
#